data_AF-A0A2P6QES2-F1
#
_entry.id   AF-A0A2P6QES2-F1
#
_cell.length_a   1.000
_cell.length_b   1.000
_cell.length_c   1.000
_cell.angle_alpha   90.00
_cell.angle_beta   90.00
_cell.angle_gamma   90.00
#
_symmetry.space_group_name_H-M   'P 1'
#
loop_
_entity.id
_entity.type
_entity.pdbx_description
1 polymer ?
#
loop_
_entity_poly.entity_id
_entity_poly.type
_entity_poly.pdbx_seq_one_letter_code
_entity_poly.pdbx_strand_id
1 'polypeptide(L)'
;MGEFVTKHWEGFKDFWGERFSFLDHYSKFIKRDKPLPSWSDSDVEAFIASDPIHGPALKTAREAAKFAVTGSAIGAVSTAGFAWKYSRSLHGSGLAFLAGGVFGWTFGQEIANHSLQLYRFDTLAAQTRFLEWWEDKSERGS
;
A
#
# COMPACT_ATOMS: atom_id res chain seq x y z
N MET A 1 5.58 12.66 -32.44
CA MET A 1 5.70 11.50 -31.52
C MET A 1 6.09 11.93 -30.09
N GLY A 2 6.96 12.95 -29.92
CA GLY A 2 7.33 13.47 -28.60
C GLY A 2 6.17 14.06 -27.77
N GLU A 3 5.35 14.94 -28.32
CA GLU A 3 4.24 15.57 -27.57
C GLU A 3 3.19 14.58 -27.04
N PHE A 4 2.90 13.52 -27.79
CA PHE A 4 1.96 12.48 -27.35
C PHE A 4 2.49 11.69 -26.16
N VAL A 5 3.79 11.34 -26.18
CA VAL A 5 4.46 10.63 -25.08
C VAL A 5 4.57 11.54 -23.85
N THR A 6 4.94 12.81 -24.01
CA THR A 6 5.01 13.77 -22.91
C THR A 6 3.64 13.95 -22.25
N LYS A 7 2.57 14.12 -23.04
CA LYS A 7 1.21 14.28 -22.53
C LYS A 7 0.72 13.03 -21.78
N HIS A 8 1.01 11.82 -22.28
CA HIS A 8 0.64 10.59 -21.58
C HIS A 8 1.47 10.36 -20.32
N TRP A 9 2.73 10.78 -20.33
CA TRP A 9 3.60 10.72 -19.16
C TRP A 9 3.19 11.72 -18.07
N GLU A 10 2.80 12.93 -18.44
CA GLU A 10 2.20 13.92 -17.53
C GLU A 10 0.88 13.41 -16.98
N GLY A 11 -0.02 12.91 -17.82
CA GLY A 11 -1.28 12.32 -17.35
C GLY A 11 -1.08 11.10 -16.45
N PHE A 12 -0.06 10.29 -16.70
CA PHE A 12 0.33 9.18 -15.81
C PHE A 12 0.85 9.71 -14.47
N LYS A 13 1.73 10.72 -14.49
CA LYS A 13 2.23 11.35 -13.26
C LYS A 13 1.12 11.97 -12.44
N ASP A 14 0.19 12.67 -13.06
CA ASP A 14 -0.94 13.31 -12.37
C ASP A 14 -1.87 12.24 -11.78
N PHE A 15 -2.21 11.22 -12.56
CA PHE A 15 -3.04 10.10 -12.12
C PHE A 15 -2.45 9.36 -10.91
N TRP A 16 -1.14 9.12 -10.91
CA TRP A 16 -0.46 8.48 -9.79
C TRP A 16 -0.17 9.46 -8.65
N GLY A 17 0.13 10.73 -8.94
CA GLY A 17 0.36 11.77 -7.95
C GLY A 17 -0.88 12.06 -7.11
N GLU A 18 -2.06 12.15 -7.74
CA GLU A 18 -3.33 12.30 -7.03
C GLU A 18 -3.62 11.07 -6.15
N ARG A 19 -3.38 9.86 -6.65
CA ARG A 19 -3.52 8.62 -5.87
C ARG A 19 -2.50 8.47 -4.74
N PHE A 20 -1.31 9.06 -4.87
CA PHE A 20 -0.26 9.02 -3.86
C PHE A 20 -0.19 10.30 -3.00
N SER A 21 -1.11 11.25 -3.18
CA SER A 21 -1.18 12.50 -2.41
C SER A 21 -1.32 12.27 -0.90
N PHE A 22 -1.88 11.13 -0.48
CA PHE A 22 -1.90 10.73 0.92
C PHE A 22 -0.50 10.66 1.54
N LEU A 23 0.55 10.38 0.76
CA LEU A 23 1.94 10.33 1.23
C LEU A 23 2.43 11.69 1.76
N ASP A 24 1.85 12.80 1.33
CA ASP A 24 2.21 14.13 1.88
C ASP A 24 1.85 14.25 3.36
N HIS A 25 0.78 13.59 3.82
CA HIS A 25 0.48 13.47 5.24
C HIS A 25 1.50 12.59 6.00
N TYR A 26 2.11 11.61 5.32
CA TYR A 26 3.17 10.77 5.88
C TYR A 26 4.57 11.41 5.75
N SER A 27 4.70 12.53 5.05
CA SER A 27 6.01 13.18 4.81
C SER A 27 6.73 13.53 6.11
N LYS A 28 6.00 13.87 7.18
CA LYS A 28 6.55 14.11 8.53
C LYS A 28 7.24 12.87 9.14
N PHE A 29 6.84 11.68 8.73
CA PHE A 29 7.39 10.41 9.21
C PHE A 29 8.44 9.85 8.23
N ILE A 30 8.27 10.06 6.93
CA ILE A 30 9.16 9.52 5.88
C ILE A 30 10.40 10.39 5.68
N LYS A 31 10.29 11.72 5.80
CA LYS A 31 11.39 12.68 5.56
C LYS A 31 12.14 13.05 6.85
N ARG A 32 12.23 12.16 7.83
CA ARG A 32 13.02 12.40 9.04
C ARG A 32 14.50 12.15 8.77
N ASP A 33 15.37 12.98 9.34
CA ASP A 33 16.82 12.75 9.35
C ASP A 33 17.22 11.45 10.08
N LYS A 34 16.42 11.05 11.07
CA LYS A 34 16.50 9.73 11.71
C LYS A 34 15.23 8.93 11.42
N PRO A 35 15.31 7.83 10.65
CA PRO A 35 14.15 6.99 10.40
C PRO A 35 13.67 6.35 11.71
N LEU A 36 12.34 6.27 11.88
CA LEU A 36 11.76 5.51 12.97
C LEU A 36 12.17 4.04 12.86
N PRO A 37 12.46 3.34 13.97
CA PRO A 37 12.76 1.91 13.92
C PRO A 37 11.53 1.16 13.38
N SER A 38 11.78 0.04 12.70
CA SER A 38 10.72 -0.84 12.23
C SER A 38 9.91 -1.36 13.41
N TRP A 39 8.59 -1.20 13.39
CA TRP A 39 7.70 -1.82 14.36
C TRP A 39 7.50 -3.32 14.06
N SER A 40 7.23 -4.09 15.10
CA SER A 40 6.83 -5.49 15.00
C SER A 40 5.30 -5.64 14.93
N ASP A 41 4.81 -6.84 14.60
CA ASP A 41 3.39 -7.12 14.69
C ASP A 41 2.86 -7.04 16.13
N SER A 42 3.67 -7.36 17.13
CA SER A 42 3.31 -7.19 18.53
C SER A 42 3.15 -5.72 18.94
N ASP A 43 3.88 -4.80 18.32
CA ASP A 43 3.68 -3.36 18.58
C ASP A 43 2.33 -2.87 18.07
N VAL A 44 1.87 -3.47 16.97
CA VAL A 44 0.56 -3.12 16.41
C VAL A 44 -0.57 -3.70 17.23
N GLU A 45 -0.46 -4.94 17.69
CA GLU A 45 -1.42 -5.51 18.64
C GLU A 45 -1.45 -4.74 19.96
N ALA A 46 -0.29 -4.28 20.44
CA ALA A 46 -0.22 -3.41 21.62
C ALA A 46 -0.94 -2.07 21.40
N PHE A 47 -0.80 -1.46 20.22
CA PHE A 47 -1.56 -0.25 19.90
C PHE A 47 -3.06 -0.52 19.81
N ILE A 48 -3.47 -1.59 19.11
CA ILE A 48 -4.89 -1.99 18.97
C ILE A 48 -5.52 -2.26 20.33
N ALA A 49 -4.77 -2.88 21.25
CA ALA A 49 -5.23 -3.10 22.62
C ALA A 49 -5.29 -1.81 23.45
N SER A 50 -4.41 -0.84 23.17
CA SER A 50 -4.34 0.42 23.91
C SER A 50 -5.35 1.47 23.44
N ASP A 51 -5.69 1.51 22.14
CA ASP A 51 -6.58 2.51 21.54
C ASP A 51 -7.84 1.85 20.96
N PRO A 52 -8.96 1.87 21.70
CA PRO A 52 -10.21 1.27 21.24
C PRO A 52 -10.90 2.06 20.12
N ILE A 53 -10.50 3.31 19.88
CA ILE A 53 -11.10 4.18 18.85
C ILE A 53 -10.41 3.96 17.51
N HIS A 54 -9.08 3.96 17.48
CA HIS A 54 -8.30 3.83 16.24
C HIS A 54 -7.83 2.39 15.97
N GLY A 55 -7.78 1.53 16.99
CA GLY A 55 -7.35 0.14 16.89
C GLY A 55 -8.14 -0.69 15.87
N PRO A 56 -9.49 -0.69 15.88
CA PRO A 56 -10.29 -1.40 14.90
C PRO A 56 -10.00 -0.95 13.46
N ALA A 57 -9.87 0.36 13.23
CA ALA A 57 -9.56 0.92 11.91
C ALA A 57 -8.15 0.53 11.44
N LEU A 58 -7.16 0.50 12.34
CA LEU A 58 -5.81 0.03 12.01
C LEU A 58 -5.78 -1.46 11.66
N LYS A 59 -6.52 -2.28 12.40
CA LYS A 59 -6.66 -3.72 12.12
C LYS A 59 -7.26 -3.94 10.73
N THR A 60 -8.35 -3.26 10.42
CA THR A 60 -9.00 -3.31 9.11
C THR A 60 -8.08 -2.83 7.99
N ALA A 61 -7.31 -1.76 8.21
CA ALA A 61 -6.32 -1.29 7.24
C ALA A 61 -5.24 -2.35 6.95
N ARG A 62 -4.77 -3.06 7.98
CA ARG A 62 -3.80 -4.16 7.82
C ARG A 62 -4.39 -5.37 7.09
N GLU A 63 -5.63 -5.73 7.38
CA GLU A 63 -6.33 -6.79 6.64
C GLU A 63 -6.49 -6.40 5.16
N ALA A 64 -6.88 -5.15 4.88
CA ALA A 64 -6.97 -4.64 3.51
C ALA A 64 -5.62 -4.68 2.78
N ALA A 65 -4.53 -4.32 3.46
CA ALA A 65 -3.18 -4.42 2.90
C ALA A 65 -2.82 -5.88 2.54
N LYS A 66 -3.21 -6.87 3.37
CA LYS A 66 -3.00 -8.29 3.07
C LYS A 66 -3.74 -8.71 1.79
N PHE A 67 -4.98 -8.26 1.60
CA PHE A 67 -5.74 -8.53 0.37
C PHE A 67 -5.08 -7.89 -0.86
N ALA A 68 -4.63 -6.65 -0.76
CA ALA A 68 -3.94 -5.95 -1.85
C ALA A 68 -2.61 -6.63 -2.23
N VAL A 69 -1.78 -7.00 -1.23
CA VAL A 69 -0.52 -7.72 -1.45
C VAL A 69 -0.77 -9.11 -2.06
N THR A 70 -1.77 -9.84 -1.55
CA THR A 70 -2.13 -11.17 -2.07
C THR A 70 -2.64 -11.07 -3.51
N GLY A 71 -3.52 -10.11 -3.79
CA GLY A 71 -4.02 -9.84 -5.13
C GLY A 71 -2.90 -9.52 -6.10
N SER A 72 -1.97 -8.65 -5.69
CA SER A 72 -0.78 -8.31 -6.47
C SER A 72 0.07 -9.54 -6.79
N ALA A 73 0.38 -10.37 -5.80
CA ALA A 73 1.18 -11.57 -6.01
C ALA A 73 0.51 -12.55 -6.99
N ILE A 74 -0.80 -12.82 -6.80
CA ILE A 74 -1.58 -13.69 -7.68
C ILE A 74 -1.62 -13.12 -9.10
N GLY A 75 -1.91 -11.83 -9.26
CA GLY A 75 -1.97 -11.16 -10.54
C GLY A 75 -0.62 -11.17 -11.27
N ALA A 76 0.47 -10.89 -10.56
CA ALA A 76 1.82 -10.88 -11.12
C ALA A 76 2.24 -12.27 -11.61
N VAL A 77 2.07 -13.30 -10.78
CA VAL A 77 2.48 -14.67 -11.12
C VAL A 77 1.60 -15.26 -12.23
N SER A 78 0.29 -15.07 -12.17
CA SER A 78 -0.61 -15.59 -13.20
C SER A 78 -0.36 -14.95 -14.57
N THR A 79 -0.21 -13.63 -14.62
CA THR A 79 0.00 -12.89 -15.86
C THR A 79 1.39 -13.18 -16.46
N ALA A 80 2.43 -13.23 -15.62
CA ALA A 80 3.78 -13.60 -16.05
C ALA A 80 3.86 -15.04 -16.55
N GLY A 81 3.21 -15.98 -15.84
CA GLY A 81 3.15 -17.39 -16.21
C GLY A 81 2.44 -17.61 -17.54
N PHE A 82 1.32 -16.90 -17.76
CA PHE A 82 0.62 -16.92 -19.05
C PHE A 82 1.49 -16.34 -20.17
N ALA A 83 2.10 -15.17 -19.96
CA ALA A 83 3.00 -14.55 -20.93
C ALA A 83 4.22 -15.44 -21.23
N TRP A 84 4.77 -16.14 -20.24
CA TRP A 84 5.90 -17.05 -20.43
C TRP A 84 5.50 -18.26 -21.27
N LYS A 85 4.33 -18.85 -20.97
CA LYS A 85 3.81 -20.02 -21.69
C LYS A 85 3.68 -19.78 -23.19
N TYR A 86 3.22 -18.60 -23.60
CA TYR A 86 2.98 -18.27 -25.00
C TYR A 86 4.13 -17.53 -25.68
N SER A 87 4.78 -16.57 -25.01
CA SER A 87 5.83 -15.76 -25.63
C SER A 87 7.23 -16.35 -25.50
N ARG A 88 7.46 -17.24 -24.51
CA ARG A 88 8.81 -17.75 -24.13
C ARG A 88 9.87 -16.64 -23.97
N SER A 89 9.44 -15.40 -23.77
CA SER A 89 10.28 -14.21 -23.75
C SER A 89 10.36 -13.63 -22.35
N LEU A 90 11.59 -13.44 -21.86
CA LEU A 90 11.86 -12.88 -20.54
C LEU A 90 11.34 -11.44 -20.41
N HIS A 91 11.51 -10.62 -21.44
CA HIS A 91 11.03 -9.23 -21.46
C HIS A 91 9.51 -9.16 -21.43
N GLY A 92 8.83 -10.01 -22.21
CA GLY A 92 7.37 -10.07 -22.24
C GLY A 92 6.78 -10.54 -20.92
N SER A 93 7.36 -11.59 -20.33
CA SER A 93 6.96 -12.09 -19.00
C SER A 93 7.25 -11.11 -17.88
N GLY A 94 8.36 -10.36 -17.94
CA GLY A 94 8.68 -9.34 -16.96
C GLY A 94 7.68 -8.17 -16.99
N LEU A 95 7.33 -7.67 -18.17
CA LEU A 95 6.31 -6.62 -18.31
C LEU A 95 4.93 -7.12 -17.83
N ALA A 96 4.57 -8.35 -18.21
CA ALA A 96 3.35 -9.00 -17.77
C ALA A 96 3.30 -9.20 -16.25
N PHE A 97 4.42 -9.54 -15.61
CA PHE A 97 4.53 -9.64 -14.16
C PHE A 97 4.19 -8.30 -13.48
N LEU A 98 4.81 -7.22 -13.93
CA LEU A 98 4.58 -5.88 -13.37
C LEU A 98 3.14 -5.43 -13.57
N ALA A 99 2.61 -5.60 -14.79
CA ALA A 99 1.22 -5.26 -15.09
C ALA A 99 0.25 -6.08 -14.23
N GLY A 100 0.46 -7.39 -14.14
CA GLY A 100 -0.34 -8.28 -13.31
C GLY A 100 -0.30 -7.90 -11.83
N GLY A 101 0.85 -7.47 -11.31
CA GLY A 101 0.98 -6.97 -9.94
C GLY A 101 0.17 -5.71 -9.68
N VAL A 102 0.23 -4.74 -10.59
CA VAL A 102 -0.54 -3.48 -10.46
C VAL A 102 -2.05 -3.75 -10.54
N PHE A 103 -2.51 -4.56 -11.49
CA PHE A 103 -3.92 -4.90 -11.60
C PHE A 103 -4.39 -5.73 -10.40
N GLY A 104 -3.60 -6.72 -9.99
CA GLY A 104 -3.88 -7.55 -8.84
C GLY A 104 -3.96 -6.76 -7.53
N TRP A 105 -3.08 -5.78 -7.33
CA TRP A 105 -3.15 -4.84 -6.21
C TRP A 105 -4.47 -4.07 -6.21
N THR A 106 -4.85 -3.53 -7.37
CA THR A 106 -6.08 -2.74 -7.54
C THR A 106 -7.33 -3.56 -7.22
N PHE A 107 -7.44 -4.77 -7.79
CA PHE A 107 -8.56 -5.67 -7.48
C PHE A 107 -8.54 -6.13 -6.01
N GLY A 108 -7.36 -6.34 -5.43
CA GLY A 108 -7.23 -6.66 -4.01
C GLY A 108 -7.73 -5.55 -3.10
N GLN A 109 -7.47 -4.28 -3.44
CA GLN A 109 -8.05 -3.13 -2.73
C GLN A 109 -9.57 -3.07 -2.88
N GLU A 110 -10.12 -3.35 -4.06
CA GLU A 110 -11.58 -3.38 -4.27
C GLU A 110 -12.25 -4.50 -3.47
N ILE A 111 -11.68 -5.71 -3.50
CA ILE A 111 -12.16 -6.84 -2.70
C ILE A 111 -12.08 -6.49 -1.21
N ALA A 112 -10.98 -5.89 -0.75
CA ALA A 112 -10.88 -5.42 0.63
C ALA A 112 -11.97 -4.40 0.97
N ASN A 113 -12.19 -3.42 0.09
CA ASN A 113 -13.21 -2.39 0.29
C ASN A 113 -14.61 -3.01 0.44
N HIS A 114 -14.93 -4.00 -0.38
CA HIS A 114 -16.21 -4.69 -0.34
C HIS A 114 -16.35 -5.65 0.86
N SER A 115 -15.31 -6.41 1.18
CA SER A 115 -15.33 -7.40 2.26
C SER A 115 -15.23 -6.78 3.65
N LEU A 116 -14.45 -5.71 3.80
CA LEU A 116 -14.17 -5.08 5.10
C LEU A 116 -14.91 -3.77 5.31
N GLN A 117 -15.72 -3.33 4.34
CA GLN A 117 -16.49 -2.08 4.40
C GLN A 117 -15.60 -0.87 4.77
N LEU A 118 -14.45 -0.71 4.10
CA LEU A 118 -13.44 0.31 4.46
C LEU A 118 -14.01 1.73 4.50
N TYR A 119 -15.09 2.02 3.78
CA TYR A 119 -15.82 3.30 3.85
C TYR A 119 -16.31 3.67 5.26
N ARG A 120 -16.42 2.71 6.18
CA ARG A 120 -16.83 2.95 7.58
C ARG A 120 -15.68 3.38 8.49
N PHE A 121 -14.43 3.29 8.05
CA PHE A 121 -13.26 3.50 8.89
C PHE A 121 -12.32 4.56 8.32
N ASP A 122 -11.95 5.54 9.15
CA ASP A 122 -10.87 6.48 8.81
C ASP A 122 -9.51 5.81 9.06
N THR A 123 -9.08 5.03 8.07
CA THR A 123 -7.81 4.29 8.11
C THR A 123 -6.59 5.23 8.10
N LEU A 124 -6.72 6.44 7.56
CA LEU A 124 -5.66 7.44 7.53
C LEU A 124 -5.44 8.07 8.91
N ALA A 125 -6.52 8.45 9.59
CA ALA A 125 -6.43 8.93 10.97
C ALA A 125 -5.85 7.86 11.90
N ALA A 126 -6.30 6.61 11.75
CA ALA A 126 -5.81 5.50 12.57
C ALA A 126 -4.31 5.20 12.36
N GLN A 127 -3.83 5.21 11.11
CA GLN A 127 -2.42 5.04 10.82
C GLN A 127 -1.57 6.21 11.33
N THR A 128 -2.06 7.44 11.22
CA THR A 128 -1.35 8.62 11.75
C THR A 128 -1.22 8.54 13.27
N ARG A 129 -2.29 8.16 13.98
CA ARG A 129 -2.26 7.96 15.44
C ARG A 129 -1.35 6.83 15.87
N PHE A 130 -1.33 5.73 15.11
CA PHE A 130 -0.38 4.64 15.35
C PHE A 130 1.08 5.11 15.24
N LEU A 131 1.41 5.91 14.22
CA LEU A 131 2.76 6.44 14.03
C LEU A 131 3.16 7.42 15.13
N GLU A 132 2.25 8.28 15.58
CA GLU A 132 2.47 9.19 16.72
C GLU A 132 2.70 8.41 18.03
N TRP A 133 1.92 7.37 18.28
CA TRP A 133 2.12 6.49 19.44
C TRP A 133 3.44 5.71 19.35
N TRP A 134 3.81 5.24 18.16
CA TRP A 134 5.06 4.51 17.94
C TRP A 134 6.29 5.38 18.17
N GLU A 135 6.24 6.64 17.74
CA GLU A 135 7.27 7.63 18.00
C GLU A 135 7.48 7.84 19.51
N ASP A 136 6.42 8.13 20.27
CA ASP A 136 6.49 8.32 21.72
C ASP A 136 6.99 7.07 22.46
N LYS A 137 6.56 5.88 22.02
CA LYS A 137 7.05 4.60 22.56
C LYS A 137 8.53 4.38 22.26
N SER A 138 8.98 4.68 21.05
CA SER A 138 10.38 4.51 20.64
C SER A 138 11.31 5.50 21.35
N GLU A 139 10.84 6.72 21.62
CA GLU A 139 11.62 7.74 22.34
C GLU A 139 11.71 7.43 23.84
N ARG A 140 10.68 6.85 24.45
CA ARG A 140 10.72 6.38 25.85
C ARG A 140 11.51 5.09 26.05
N GLY A 141 11.68 4.30 25.00
CA GLY A 141 12.42 3.03 25.01
C GLY A 141 13.89 3.15 24.63
N SER A 142 14.35 4.34 24.23
CA SER A 142 15.75 4.68 23.93
C SER A 142 16.45 5.32 25.13
#